data_AF-A0A1N6PUX4-F1
#
_entry.id   AF-A0A1N6PUX4-F1
#
_cell.length_a   1.000
_cell.length_b   1.000
_cell.length_c   1.000
_cell.angle_alpha   90.00
_cell.angle_beta   90.00
_cell.angle_gamma   90.00
#
_symmetry.space_group_name_H-M   'P 1'
#
loop_
_entity.id
_entity.type
_entity.pdbx_description
1 polymer ?
#
loop_
_entity_poly.entity_id
_entity_poly.type
_entity_poly.pdbx_seq_one_letter_code
_entity_poly.pdbx_strand_id
1 'polypeptide(L)' 'MSAEFPIAYIEPVFRPPSEAHSLILPVTNGCSWNHCTFCD' A
#
# COMPACT_ATOMS: atom_id res chain seq x y z
N MET A 1 -0.93 -25.00 4.88
CA MET A 1 -2.11 -24.32 5.46
C MET A 1 -1.93 -22.85 5.14
N SER A 2 -2.40 -22.43 3.97
CA SER A 2 -2.32 -21.05 3.52
C SER A 2 -3.28 -20.25 4.39
N ALA A 3 -2.74 -19.50 5.35
CA ALA A 3 -3.52 -18.48 6.03
C ALA A 3 -3.82 -17.41 4.98
N GLU A 4 -4.95 -17.54 4.29
CA GLU A 4 -5.45 -16.51 3.38
C GLU A 4 -5.71 -15.29 4.26
N PHE A 5 -4.84 -14.29 4.18
CA PHE A 5 -5.07 -13.02 4.86
C PHE A 5 -6.44 -12.49 4.40
N PRO A 6 -7.29 -11.97 5.31
CA PRO A 6 -8.66 -11.57 4.96
C PRO A 6 -8.73 -10.35 4.02
N ILE A 7 -7.59 -9.88 3.53
CA ILE A 7 -7.42 -8.71 2.69
C ILE A 7 -6.47 -9.04 1.54
N ALA A 8 -6.93 -8.82 0.32
CA ALA A 8 -6.11 -8.95 -0.88
C ALA A 8 -5.18 -7.74 -0.99
N TYR A 9 -3.87 -8.00 -0.96
CA TYR A 9 -2.86 -6.98 -1.24
C TYR A 9 -2.53 -6.97 -2.73
N ILE A 10 -2.55 -5.78 -3.30
CA ILE A 10 -2.20 -5.55 -4.71
C ILE A 10 -0.85 -4.85 -4.71
N GLU A 11 0.13 -5.48 -5.34
CA GLU A 11 1.47 -4.92 -5.54
C GLU A 11 1.54 -4.10 -6.84
N PRO A 12 2.40 -3.08 -6.95
CA PRO A 12 3.37 -2.60 -5.94
C PRO A 12 2.75 -1.71 -4.85
N VAL A 13 3.28 -1.81 -3.63
CA VAL A 13 2.88 -0.96 -2.50
C VAL A 13 3.92 0.14 -2.28
N PHE A 14 3.55 1.38 -2.60
CA PHE A 14 4.38 2.55 -2.35
C PHE A 14 4.12 3.10 -0.96
N ARG A 15 5.17 3.17 -0.13
CA ARG A 15 5.12 3.75 1.22
C ARG A 15 6.09 4.94 1.33
N PRO A 16 5.65 6.10 1.83
CA PRO A 16 6.57 7.15 2.23
C PRO A 16 7.48 6.65 3.37
N PRO A 17 8.73 7.14 3.48
CA PRO A 17 9.66 6.72 4.53
C PRO A 17 9.12 6.97 5.95
N SER A 18 8.32 8.03 6.13
CA SER A 18 7.64 8.32 7.41
C SER A 18 6.63 7.27 7.84
N GLU A 19 6.14 6.43 6.92
CA GLU A 19 5.12 5.41 7.18
C GLU A 19 5.60 3.97 6.91
N ALA A 20 6.91 3.77 6.73
CA ALA A 20 7.47 2.47 6.36
C ALA A 20 7.11 1.32 7.34
N HIS A 21 6.86 1.65 8.60
CA HIS A 21 6.54 0.70 9.68
C HIS A 21 5.09 0.80 10.18
N SER A 22 4.26 1.62 9.54
CA SER A 22 2.86 1.77 9.90
C SER A 22 2.02 0.58 9.38
N LEU A 23 0.94 0.26 10.10
CA LEU A 23 -0.07 -0.69 9.61
C LEU A 23 -0.71 -0.11 8.34
N ILE A 24 -0.72 -0.89 7.26
CA ILE A 24 -1.40 -0.51 6.02
C ILE A 24 -2.84 -1.01 6.06
N LEU A 25 -3.78 -0.08 5.85
CA LEU A 25 -5.20 -0.36 5.65
C LEU A 25 -5.58 0.15 4.25
N PRO A 26 -5.60 -0.71 3.22
CA PRO A 26 -5.90 -0.28 1.86
C PRO A 26 -7.39 0.07 1.75
N VAL A 27 -7.68 1.35 1.53
CA VAL A 27 -9.05 1.85 1.29
C VAL A 27 -9.36 1.92 -0.21
N THR A 28 -8.35 2.20 -1.03
CA THR A 28 -8.42 2.32 -2.49
C THR A 28 -7.17 1.75 -3.13
N ASN A 29 -7.30 1.29 -4.38
CA ASN A 29 -6.16 0.79 -5.15
C ASN A 29 -5.55 1.92 -6.00
N GLY A 30 -4.22 2.04 -5.97
CA GLY A 30 -3.48 3.07 -6.70
C GLY A 30 -3.30 4.38 -5.92
N CYS A 31 -2.69 5.37 -6.56
CA CYS A 31 -2.45 6.67 -5.96
C CYS A 31 -3.57 7.66 -6.32
N SER A 32 -4.20 8.26 -5.31
CA SER A 32 -5.20 9.32 -5.52
C SER A 32 -4.57 10.65 -5.94
N TRP A 33 -3.27 10.80 -5.74
CA TRP A 33 -2.49 12.01 -6.03
C TRP A 33 -1.40 11.70 -7.06
N ASN A 34 -1.57 12.19 -8.28
CA ASN A 34 -0.68 11.92 -9.42
C ASN A 34 0.66 12.67 -9.38
N HIS A 35 1.00 13.36 -8.28
CA HIS A 35 2.23 14.12 -8.10
C HIS A 35 3.00 13.69 -6.83
N CYS A 36 2.87 12.44 -6.41
CA CYS A 36 3.69 11.87 -5.34
C CYS A 36 5.16 11.75 -5.79
N THR A 37 6.11 12.04 -4.89
CA THR A 37 7.56 11.96 -5.17
C THR A 37 8.16 10.57 -4.97
N PHE A 38 7.36 9.61 -4.48
CA PHE A 38 7.79 8.27 -4.09
C PHE A 38 7.04 7.15 -4.84
N CYS A 39 6.03 7.51 -5.63
CA CYS A 39 5.35 6.62 -6.58
C CYS A 39 6.02 6.81 -7.95
N ASP A 40 6.14 5.74 -8.74
CA ASP A 40 6.52 5.82 -10.17
C ASP A 40 5.32 6.21 -11.05
#